data_AF-A0A2B4SHD4-F1
#
_entry.id   AF-A0A2B4SHD4-F1
#
_cell.length_a   1.000
_cell.length_b   1.000
_cell.length_c   1.000
_cell.angle_alpha   90.00
_cell.angle_beta   90.00
_cell.angle_gamma   90.00
#
_symmetry.space_group_name_H-M   'P 1'
#
loop_
_entity.id
_entity.type
_entity.pdbx_description
1 polymer ?
#
loop_
_entity_poly.entity_id
_entity_poly.type
_entity_poly.pdbx_seq_one_letter_code
_entity_poly.pdbx_strand_id
1 'polypeptide(L)'
;MAVAFVRGVWFVFAISSIHYASSSQEQCRAMEFTPVRTFDGKRLMNHLILATEVTDREFCGARCFLEENCASYNLMTGSEAENHICELNNATHEGHESDLVNYSGSIYRAAQDACANDPCNRRGTCQVGFTQKDYRCVCSLGFTGQDCLSDIDECSEGTHSCDINADCSNTDGSYECICNPGFHGDGRNCEDIDECATNTHSCSADHLCNNTDGSFSCTSFTCKEIYDRNPQSENKAYDLVAGPEKIPIYCIMRATGMGPCGGGGWTLVMKMNGTEQTFHYDASIWTNKVAFNLEGGETGLDGQETKLPTYWNTSFSKICVGMKVPGEVDTRFIVILQTAESLYSLIADGQYRPTTSGKDAWKSLVSPPGRLQANCNKEGFNTSGDNTGSAGRARARLGILGNGEDDCYTCDSRIGFGTGGALDDSITCGNAHGYNLKVKTMGYIFVQ
;
A
#
# COMPACT_ATOMS: atom_id res chain seq x y z
N MET A 1 42.27 -30.63 63.18
CA MET A 1 40.99 -30.02 63.61
C MET A 1 41.24 -28.56 63.88
N ALA A 2 40.52 -27.67 63.22
CA ALA A 2 40.43 -26.26 63.58
C ALA A 2 38.97 -25.95 63.89
N VAL A 3 38.74 -25.11 64.89
CA VAL A 3 37.41 -24.78 65.41
C VAL A 3 37.23 -23.27 65.33
N ALA A 4 36.09 -22.81 64.79
CA ALA A 4 35.72 -21.41 64.74
C ALA A 4 34.27 -21.21 65.20
N PHE A 5 34.02 -20.08 65.87
CA PHE A 5 32.73 -19.74 66.48
C PHE A 5 32.18 -18.47 65.85
N VAL A 6 31.03 -18.57 65.17
CA VAL A 6 30.36 -17.41 64.56
C VAL A 6 28.85 -17.56 64.77
N ARG A 7 28.24 -16.54 65.40
CA ARG A 7 26.80 -16.46 65.76
C ARG A 7 26.26 -17.60 66.64
N GLY A 8 26.98 -17.99 67.69
CA GLY A 8 26.42 -18.82 68.77
C GLY A 8 26.55 -20.34 68.59
N VAL A 9 27.17 -20.81 67.50
CA VAL A 9 27.33 -22.25 67.21
C VAL A 9 28.80 -22.56 66.91
N TRP A 10 29.29 -23.67 67.48
CA TRP A 10 30.65 -24.17 67.27
C TRP A 10 30.72 -25.11 66.07
N PHE A 11 31.64 -24.85 65.13
CA PHE A 11 31.89 -25.71 63.98
C PHE A 11 33.22 -26.45 64.14
N VAL A 12 33.18 -27.78 64.01
CA VAL A 12 34.36 -28.67 64.06
C VAL A 12 34.60 -29.26 62.68
N PHE A 13 35.76 -28.99 62.09
CA PHE A 13 36.15 -29.58 60.80
C PHE A 13 37.04 -30.80 60.99
N ALA A 14 36.61 -31.96 60.47
CA ALA A 14 37.39 -33.19 60.41
C ALA A 14 37.97 -33.38 59.01
N ILE A 15 39.29 -33.60 58.92
CA ILE A 15 39.98 -33.97 57.68
C ILE A 15 39.74 -35.46 57.47
N SER A 16 39.00 -35.82 56.42
CA SER A 16 38.65 -37.23 56.12
C SER A 16 39.31 -37.69 54.82
N SER A 17 40.56 -38.12 54.94
CA SER A 17 41.25 -39.14 54.12
C SER A 17 41.59 -38.85 52.65
N ILE A 18 42.80 -39.30 52.30
CA ILE A 18 43.37 -39.45 50.95
C ILE A 18 43.21 -40.93 50.56
N HIS A 19 42.83 -41.23 49.32
CA HIS A 19 42.88 -42.60 48.77
C HIS A 19 43.90 -42.67 47.63
N TYR A 20 44.79 -43.65 47.71
CA TYR A 20 45.67 -44.11 46.64
C TYR A 20 45.00 -45.28 45.93
N ALA A 21 45.00 -45.28 44.59
CA ALA A 21 44.74 -46.46 43.78
C ALA A 21 45.86 -46.63 42.75
N SER A 22 46.35 -47.86 42.67
CA SER A 22 47.47 -48.33 41.87
C SER A 22 47.06 -48.67 40.43
N SER A 23 48.07 -48.54 39.55
CA SER A 23 48.28 -49.23 38.26
C SER A 23 47.30 -49.00 37.10
N SER A 24 47.92 -48.49 36.02
CA SER A 24 47.58 -48.53 34.59
C SER A 24 46.40 -47.70 34.07
N GLN A 25 46.77 -46.71 33.23
CA GLN A 25 46.06 -46.07 32.10
C GLN A 25 44.67 -45.43 32.32
N GLU A 26 44.63 -44.13 32.00
CA GLU A 26 43.47 -43.28 31.62
C GLU A 26 42.28 -43.19 32.59
N GLN A 27 42.29 -42.20 33.50
CA GLN A 27 41.07 -41.66 34.11
C GLN A 27 41.15 -40.14 34.34
N CYS A 28 40.40 -39.42 33.53
CA CYS A 28 40.09 -38.00 33.62
C CYS A 28 39.15 -37.67 34.83
N ARG A 29 39.32 -36.56 35.57
CA ARG A 29 38.42 -36.06 36.65
C ARG A 29 38.00 -34.58 36.49
N ALA A 30 36.69 -34.30 36.44
CA ALA A 30 36.13 -32.96 36.23
C ALA A 30 36.30 -32.03 37.45
N MET A 31 36.32 -30.71 37.21
CA MET A 31 36.04 -29.67 38.21
C MET A 31 34.90 -28.75 37.72
N GLU A 32 33.97 -28.42 38.62
CA GLU A 32 32.80 -27.55 38.41
C GLU A 32 32.89 -26.33 39.34
N PHE A 33 32.43 -25.16 38.90
CA PHE A 33 32.42 -23.92 39.69
C PHE A 33 31.00 -23.33 39.80
N THR A 34 30.52 -23.12 41.03
CA THR A 34 29.27 -22.40 41.32
C THR A 34 29.51 -20.92 41.64
N PRO A 35 28.83 -19.97 40.96
CA PRO A 35 29.04 -18.55 41.19
C PRO A 35 28.27 -18.05 42.42
N VAL A 36 28.99 -17.41 43.35
CA VAL A 36 28.39 -16.67 44.48
C VAL A 36 28.65 -15.17 44.22
N ARG A 37 27.66 -14.48 43.64
CA ARG A 37 27.64 -13.06 43.18
C ARG A 37 28.39 -12.10 44.13
N THR A 38 29.10 -11.04 43.70
CA THR A 38 28.76 -9.92 42.78
C THR A 38 30.06 -9.38 42.16
N PHE A 39 30.32 -9.41 40.85
CA PHE A 39 29.84 -8.52 39.77
C PHE A 39 29.82 -7.02 40.10
N ASP A 40 30.89 -6.33 39.74
CA ASP A 40 30.99 -4.87 39.75
C ASP A 40 31.59 -4.37 38.41
N GLY A 41 30.77 -4.41 37.35
CA GLY A 41 30.93 -3.44 36.26
C GLY A 41 31.64 -3.81 34.96
N LYS A 42 31.95 -5.06 34.61
CA LYS A 42 32.18 -5.51 33.21
C LYS A 42 31.96 -7.02 33.08
N ARG A 43 31.23 -7.46 32.05
CA ARG A 43 30.72 -8.84 31.93
C ARG A 43 31.71 -9.77 31.22
N LEU A 44 32.00 -10.93 31.83
CA LEU A 44 32.38 -12.18 31.16
C LEU A 44 31.29 -12.60 30.16
N MET A 45 31.68 -12.95 28.93
CA MET A 45 30.82 -13.58 27.92
C MET A 45 31.52 -14.80 27.29
N ASN A 46 30.79 -15.91 27.24
CA ASN A 46 31.00 -17.21 26.56
C ASN A 46 31.93 -18.26 27.20
N HIS A 47 31.48 -18.85 28.32
CA HIS A 47 31.88 -20.21 28.75
C HIS A 47 30.95 -21.29 28.10
N LEU A 48 31.17 -22.63 28.05
CA LEU A 48 31.80 -23.56 29.01
C LEU A 48 32.12 -25.00 28.43
N ILE A 49 33.40 -25.43 28.51
CA ILE A 49 34.07 -26.67 29.04
C ILE A 49 33.53 -28.12 28.82
N LEU A 50 34.41 -29.09 28.46
CA LEU A 50 34.81 -30.26 29.31
C LEU A 50 35.99 -31.15 28.80
N ALA A 51 37.02 -31.32 29.65
CA ALA A 51 37.67 -32.59 30.05
C ALA A 51 38.63 -32.30 31.23
N THR A 52 38.32 -32.63 32.50
CA THR A 52 38.45 -33.90 33.23
C THR A 52 39.93 -34.40 33.33
N GLU A 53 40.62 -34.21 34.47
CA GLU A 53 42.04 -34.49 34.91
C GLU A 53 43.14 -34.91 33.93
N VAL A 54 44.33 -34.38 34.26
CA VAL A 54 45.58 -34.37 33.49
C VAL A 54 46.75 -34.63 34.46
N THR A 55 47.70 -35.49 34.07
CA THR A 55 48.93 -35.83 34.83
C THR A 55 50.19 -35.57 33.99
N ASP A 56 50.11 -34.60 33.09
CA ASP A 56 51.12 -34.28 32.08
C ASP A 56 51.92 -33.02 32.44
N ARG A 57 53.19 -33.08 32.03
CA ARG A 57 54.22 -32.04 32.00
C ARG A 57 53.72 -30.64 31.59
N GLU A 58 52.68 -30.54 30.77
CA GLU A 58 52.04 -29.32 30.25
C GLU A 58 51.06 -28.63 31.21
N PHE A 59 50.40 -29.35 32.13
CA PHE A 59 49.45 -28.73 33.08
C PHE A 59 50.17 -27.78 34.06
N CYS A 60 51.46 -28.02 34.29
CA CYS A 60 52.35 -27.16 35.07
C CYS A 60 52.79 -25.89 34.31
N GLY A 61 52.76 -25.90 32.97
CA GLY A 61 52.99 -24.72 32.13
C GLY A 61 51.82 -23.74 32.22
N ALA A 62 50.58 -24.25 32.12
CA ALA A 62 49.29 -23.49 32.14
C ALA A 62 49.07 -22.55 33.35
N ARG A 63 49.91 -22.66 34.39
CA ARG A 63 49.79 -21.93 35.66
C ARG A 63 50.91 -20.95 35.96
N CYS A 64 51.93 -20.87 35.10
CA CYS A 64 52.98 -19.85 35.21
C CYS A 64 52.48 -18.48 34.72
N PHE A 65 51.39 -18.00 35.34
CA PHE A 65 50.89 -16.62 35.42
C PHE A 65 49.74 -16.20 34.49
N LEU A 66 48.54 -16.61 34.92
CA LEU A 66 47.27 -15.92 34.70
C LEU A 66 47.35 -14.39 34.93
N GLU A 67 47.04 -13.60 33.90
CA GLU A 67 45.87 -12.69 33.89
C GLU A 67 45.16 -12.84 32.53
N GLU A 68 43.88 -12.46 32.45
CA GLU A 68 42.86 -12.87 31.46
C GLU A 68 43.17 -12.61 29.96
N ASN A 69 44.39 -12.18 29.60
CA ASN A 69 44.82 -11.86 28.23
C ASN A 69 46.20 -12.41 27.77
N CYS A 70 46.88 -13.34 28.46
CA CYS A 70 48.05 -14.01 27.84
C CYS A 70 48.47 -15.36 28.46
N ALA A 71 48.50 -16.42 27.65
CA ALA A 71 49.42 -17.56 27.79
C ALA A 71 49.47 -18.36 26.47
N SER A 72 50.66 -18.72 25.99
CA SER A 72 50.89 -19.57 24.81
C SER A 72 52.00 -20.59 25.11
N TYR A 73 51.83 -21.85 24.68
CA TYR A 73 52.74 -22.98 24.94
C TYR A 73 53.14 -23.69 23.64
N ASN A 74 54.36 -24.25 23.57
CA ASN A 74 54.75 -25.25 22.58
C ASN A 74 55.84 -26.21 23.12
N LEU A 75 55.69 -27.51 22.82
CA LEU A 75 56.54 -28.62 23.25
C LEU A 75 57.55 -29.03 22.16
N MET A 76 58.82 -29.28 22.51
CA MET A 76 59.65 -30.28 21.83
C MET A 76 60.60 -31.01 22.80
N THR A 77 60.76 -32.31 22.61
CA THR A 77 61.57 -33.23 23.41
C THR A 77 63.02 -33.29 22.94
N GLY A 78 63.97 -32.99 23.85
CA GLY A 78 65.38 -33.32 23.72
C GLY A 78 65.79 -34.31 24.81
N SER A 79 66.58 -35.32 24.44
CA SER A 79 66.94 -36.47 25.27
C SER A 79 67.75 -36.09 26.50
N GLU A 80 67.30 -36.63 27.63
CA GLU A 80 67.97 -36.74 28.93
C GLU A 80 67.97 -35.48 29.83
N ALA A 81 67.26 -35.64 30.94
CA ALA A 81 67.01 -34.74 32.07
C ALA A 81 65.83 -33.73 31.93
N GLU A 82 64.90 -33.88 32.88
CA GLU A 82 63.55 -33.27 32.98
C GLU A 82 63.53 -31.74 33.20
N ASN A 83 63.88 -30.92 32.19
CA ASN A 83 63.80 -29.45 32.32
C ASN A 83 62.75 -28.81 31.39
N HIS A 84 61.74 -28.15 31.99
CA HIS A 84 60.61 -27.46 31.35
C HIS A 84 60.89 -25.94 31.27
N ILE A 85 60.43 -25.23 30.23
CA ILE A 85 60.64 -23.78 30.08
C ILE A 85 59.33 -23.07 29.69
N CYS A 86 59.09 -21.88 30.26
CA CYS A 86 57.97 -20.95 29.96
C CYS A 86 58.53 -19.62 29.40
N GLU A 87 57.86 -18.99 28.43
CA GLU A 87 58.22 -17.66 27.88
C GLU A 87 57.04 -16.67 27.96
N LEU A 88 57.32 -15.42 28.32
CA LEU A 88 56.36 -14.33 28.54
C LEU A 88 56.31 -13.35 27.33
N ASN A 89 55.18 -12.65 27.13
CA ASN A 89 55.04 -11.66 26.06
C ASN A 89 55.72 -10.31 26.42
N ASN A 90 55.94 -9.45 25.41
CA ASN A 90 56.70 -8.20 25.54
C ASN A 90 56.12 -7.17 26.53
N ALA A 91 54.82 -7.22 26.86
CA ALA A 91 54.20 -6.34 27.86
C ALA A 91 54.56 -6.73 29.32
N THR A 92 54.98 -7.97 29.54
CA THR A 92 55.44 -8.50 30.84
C THR A 92 56.96 -8.45 31.04
N HIS A 93 57.70 -7.91 30.05
CA HIS A 93 59.17 -7.77 30.08
C HIS A 93 59.64 -6.62 30.99
N GLU A 94 58.88 -5.52 31.10
CA GLU A 94 59.23 -4.38 31.95
C GLU A 94 59.12 -4.74 33.45
N GLY A 95 60.26 -5.01 34.09
CA GLY A 95 60.37 -5.18 35.55
C GLY A 95 60.89 -6.55 36.04
N HIS A 96 61.10 -7.52 35.15
CA HIS A 96 61.50 -8.90 35.51
C HIS A 96 62.77 -9.42 34.80
N GLU A 97 63.60 -8.52 34.25
CA GLU A 97 64.82 -8.84 33.49
C GLU A 97 65.83 -9.73 34.24
N SER A 98 65.81 -9.73 35.58
CA SER A 98 66.73 -10.52 36.42
C SER A 98 66.30 -11.97 36.67
N ASP A 99 65.06 -12.34 36.37
CA ASP A 99 64.50 -13.67 36.67
C ASP A 99 64.71 -14.67 35.52
N LEU A 100 65.32 -14.23 34.42
CA LEU A 100 65.68 -15.04 33.26
C LEU A 100 67.02 -15.76 33.51
N VAL A 101 66.94 -17.04 33.87
CA VAL A 101 68.11 -17.87 34.16
C VAL A 101 68.96 -18.07 32.90
N ASN A 102 70.20 -17.61 32.99
CA ASN A 102 71.25 -17.71 31.97
C ASN A 102 71.64 -19.18 31.73
N TYR A 103 71.05 -19.83 30.73
CA TYR A 103 71.59 -21.08 30.15
C TYR A 103 72.43 -20.73 28.93
N SER A 104 73.74 -21.04 28.99
CA SER A 104 74.70 -20.78 27.92
C SER A 104 74.42 -21.66 26.71
N GLY A 105 73.61 -21.17 25.77
CA GLY A 105 73.37 -21.86 24.49
C GLY A 105 72.10 -21.44 23.74
N SER A 106 71.15 -20.77 24.41
CA SER A 106 69.86 -20.45 23.80
C SER A 106 69.73 -18.95 23.55
N ILE A 107 69.61 -18.56 22.28
CA ILE A 107 69.22 -17.20 21.88
C ILE A 107 67.70 -17.11 22.00
N TYR A 108 67.20 -16.34 22.96
CA TYR A 108 65.78 -16.02 23.07
C TYR A 108 65.41 -14.90 22.08
N ARG A 109 64.32 -15.07 21.34
CA ARG A 109 63.70 -14.00 20.56
C ARG A 109 62.28 -13.85 21.09
N ALA A 110 61.97 -12.73 21.72
CA ALA A 110 60.59 -12.39 22.03
C ALA A 110 59.76 -12.48 20.74
N ALA A 111 58.68 -13.28 20.75
CA ALA A 111 57.71 -13.24 19.68
C ALA A 111 57.15 -11.82 19.62
N GLN A 112 57.31 -11.16 18.47
CA GLN A 112 56.78 -9.81 18.27
C GLN A 112 55.28 -9.84 18.51
N ASP A 113 54.75 -8.96 19.38
CA ASP A 113 53.31 -8.86 19.62
C ASP A 113 52.61 -8.61 18.28
N ALA A 114 51.83 -9.60 17.84
CA ALA A 114 51.15 -9.56 16.55
C ALA A 114 50.12 -8.42 16.46
N CYS A 115 49.66 -7.89 17.60
CA CYS A 115 48.78 -6.74 17.68
C CYS A 115 49.53 -5.40 17.75
N ALA A 116 50.86 -5.38 17.87
CA ALA A 116 51.66 -4.15 18.05
C ALA A 116 51.53 -3.15 16.88
N ASN A 117 51.18 -3.62 15.69
CA ASN A 117 51.02 -2.80 14.49
C ASN A 117 49.55 -2.52 14.14
N ASP A 118 48.62 -2.72 15.09
CA ASP A 118 47.17 -2.50 14.88
C ASP A 118 46.65 -3.18 13.59
N PRO A 119 46.79 -4.51 13.48
CA PRO A 119 46.35 -5.24 12.28
C PRO A 119 44.83 -5.20 12.06
N CYS A 120 44.05 -4.73 13.05
CA CYS A 120 42.61 -4.55 12.96
C CYS A 120 42.19 -3.11 12.60
N ASN A 121 43.15 -2.26 12.22
CA ASN A 121 42.94 -0.92 11.66
C ASN A 121 42.05 0.01 12.53
N ARG A 122 42.11 -0.11 13.86
CA ARG A 122 41.22 0.58 14.82
C ARG A 122 39.71 0.32 14.64
N ARG A 123 39.33 -0.59 13.74
CA ARG A 123 37.93 -0.97 13.43
C ARG A 123 37.52 -2.27 14.11
N GLY A 124 38.34 -2.77 15.02
CA GLY A 124 38.07 -3.97 15.78
C GLY A 124 39.03 -4.16 16.95
N THR A 125 38.76 -5.18 17.74
CA THR A 125 39.63 -5.60 18.85
C THR A 125 40.56 -6.71 18.37
N CYS A 126 41.86 -6.51 18.50
CA CYS A 126 42.88 -7.52 18.19
C CYS A 126 43.02 -8.51 19.35
N GLN A 127 43.00 -9.81 19.04
CA GLN A 127 43.18 -10.89 20.01
C GLN A 127 44.35 -11.80 19.56
N VAL A 128 45.35 -11.96 20.42
CA VAL A 128 46.52 -12.82 20.17
C VAL A 128 46.23 -14.30 20.47
N GLY A 129 47.02 -15.21 19.89
CA GLY A 129 47.00 -16.64 20.25
C GLY A 129 46.11 -17.53 19.38
N PHE A 130 45.84 -17.14 18.13
CA PHE A 130 44.95 -17.87 17.23
C PHE A 130 45.68 -18.37 15.95
N THR A 131 45.96 -19.68 15.86
CA THR A 131 46.32 -20.43 14.63
C THR A 131 47.51 -19.85 13.80
N GLN A 132 47.66 -20.24 12.52
CA GLN A 132 48.81 -19.94 11.61
C GLN A 132 49.15 -18.45 11.40
N LYS A 133 48.34 -17.50 11.89
CA LYS A 133 48.52 -16.05 11.71
C LYS A 133 48.76 -15.29 13.02
N ASP A 134 48.91 -15.99 14.15
CA ASP A 134 49.24 -15.45 15.49
C ASP A 134 48.22 -14.49 16.14
N TYR A 135 47.26 -13.93 15.39
CA TYR A 135 46.18 -13.06 15.88
C TYR A 135 44.85 -13.30 15.14
N ARG A 136 43.75 -12.79 15.73
CA ARG A 136 42.46 -12.59 15.04
C ARG A 136 41.87 -11.23 15.41
N CYS A 137 41.11 -10.64 14.50
CA CYS A 137 40.34 -9.42 14.76
C CYS A 137 38.87 -9.75 15.07
N VAL A 138 38.32 -9.08 16.08
CA VAL A 138 36.88 -9.02 16.34
C VAL A 138 36.41 -7.64 15.91
N CYS A 139 35.79 -7.56 14.74
CA CYS A 139 35.39 -6.29 14.14
C CYS A 139 34.28 -5.59 14.93
N SER A 140 34.34 -4.26 14.95
CA SER A 140 33.26 -3.41 15.43
C SER A 140 32.01 -3.59 14.56
N LEU A 141 30.84 -3.22 15.09
CA LEU A 141 29.59 -3.21 14.32
C LEU A 141 29.77 -2.45 12.99
N GLY A 142 29.23 -2.98 11.91
CA GLY A 142 29.37 -2.43 10.55
C GLY A 142 30.62 -2.90 9.78
N PHE A 143 31.52 -3.68 10.39
CA PHE A 143 32.74 -4.14 9.72
C PHE A 143 32.91 -5.66 9.74
N THR A 144 33.60 -6.18 8.72
CA THR A 144 33.89 -7.60 8.52
C THR A 144 35.30 -7.81 7.96
N GLY A 145 35.68 -9.08 7.76
CA GLY A 145 36.99 -9.47 7.25
C GLY A 145 38.00 -9.79 8.36
N GLN A 146 39.20 -10.22 7.95
CA GLN A 146 40.24 -10.66 8.88
C GLN A 146 40.95 -9.49 9.59
N ASP A 147 40.91 -8.30 8.99
CA ASP A 147 41.58 -7.07 9.41
C ASP A 147 40.59 -5.91 9.66
N CYS A 148 39.29 -6.20 9.58
CA CYS A 148 38.20 -5.23 9.74
C CYS A 148 38.24 -4.05 8.75
N LEU A 149 38.84 -4.25 7.57
CA LEU A 149 38.85 -3.25 6.50
C LEU A 149 37.60 -3.29 5.62
N SER A 150 36.91 -4.43 5.58
CA SER A 150 35.70 -4.55 4.78
C SER A 150 34.51 -4.00 5.55
N ASP A 151 33.90 -2.97 4.98
CA ASP A 151 32.59 -2.49 5.39
C ASP A 151 31.50 -3.52 5.08
N ILE A 152 30.48 -3.61 5.94
CA ILE A 152 29.29 -4.41 5.68
C ILE A 152 28.30 -3.52 4.95
N ASP A 153 27.91 -3.90 3.74
CA ASP A 153 26.86 -3.18 3.00
C ASP A 153 25.48 -3.65 3.45
N GLU A 154 24.91 -3.01 4.46
CA GLU A 154 23.60 -3.42 4.99
C GLU A 154 22.46 -3.26 3.98
N CYS A 155 22.64 -2.41 2.96
CA CYS A 155 21.68 -2.22 1.89
C CYS A 155 21.68 -3.39 0.91
N SER A 156 22.87 -3.86 0.50
CA SER A 156 23.03 -5.03 -0.37
C SER A 156 22.68 -6.34 0.35
N GLU A 157 22.96 -6.44 1.65
CA GLU A 157 22.64 -7.61 2.46
C GLU A 157 21.17 -7.66 2.94
N GLY A 158 20.44 -6.54 2.82
CA GLY A 158 19.05 -6.44 3.26
C GLY A 158 18.87 -6.49 4.78
N THR A 159 19.90 -6.12 5.54
CA THR A 159 19.91 -6.13 7.02
C THR A 159 19.61 -4.75 7.63
N HIS A 160 19.39 -3.74 6.79
CA HIS A 160 19.01 -2.39 7.21
C HIS A 160 17.59 -2.34 7.83
N SER A 161 17.32 -1.29 8.60
CA SER A 161 16.01 -1.02 9.22
C SER A 161 15.35 0.25 8.67
N CYS A 162 15.56 0.52 7.38
CA CYS A 162 14.91 1.64 6.70
C CYS A 162 13.40 1.36 6.51
N ASP A 163 12.61 2.43 6.44
CA ASP A 163 11.19 2.34 6.11
C ASP A 163 10.99 1.75 4.71
N ILE A 164 9.81 1.18 4.43
CA ILE A 164 9.45 0.70 3.09
C ILE A 164 9.40 1.84 2.06
N ASN A 165 9.13 3.06 2.53
CA ASN A 165 9.11 4.28 1.74
C ASN A 165 10.43 5.07 1.84
N ALA A 166 11.55 4.39 2.09
CA ALA A 166 12.88 4.99 2.15
C ALA A 166 13.92 4.21 1.33
N ASP A 167 14.88 4.95 0.79
CA ASP A 167 16.08 4.41 0.14
C ASP A 167 17.19 4.21 1.19
N CYS A 168 17.86 3.06 1.10
CA CYS A 168 19.05 2.75 1.90
C CYS A 168 20.32 3.19 1.15
N SER A 169 21.18 3.94 1.82
CA SER A 169 22.52 4.29 1.33
C SER A 169 23.57 3.75 2.29
N ASN A 170 24.42 2.85 1.79
CA ASN A 170 25.51 2.31 2.58
C ASN A 170 26.57 3.38 2.88
N THR A 171 27.14 3.35 4.08
CA THR A 171 28.20 4.27 4.52
C THR A 171 29.29 3.48 5.23
N ASP A 172 30.48 4.05 5.36
CA ASP A 172 31.58 3.32 6.00
C ASP A 172 31.31 3.09 7.51
N GLY A 173 31.00 1.85 7.88
CA GLY A 173 30.68 1.37 9.22
C GLY A 173 29.20 1.44 9.63
N SER A 174 28.28 1.79 8.72
CA SER A 174 26.84 1.94 8.99
C SER A 174 26.07 2.15 7.67
N TYR A 175 24.77 2.43 7.76
CA TYR A 175 23.97 2.91 6.64
C TYR A 175 23.13 4.14 7.04
N GLU A 176 22.70 4.89 6.04
CA GLU A 176 21.71 5.96 6.14
C GLU A 176 20.43 5.57 5.42
N CYS A 177 19.29 6.04 5.96
CA CYS A 177 17.98 5.87 5.33
C CYS A 177 17.44 7.25 4.96
N ILE A 178 16.93 7.40 3.75
CA ILE A 178 16.38 8.66 3.26
C ILE A 178 14.98 8.39 2.72
N CYS A 179 13.96 9.10 3.21
CA CYS A 179 12.60 8.95 2.70
C CYS A 179 12.55 9.23 1.19
N ASN A 180 11.79 8.41 0.48
CA ASN A 180 11.57 8.55 -0.95
C ASN A 180 10.92 9.91 -1.28
N PRO A 181 11.10 10.43 -2.51
CA PRO A 181 10.38 11.63 -2.94
C PRO A 181 8.87 11.48 -2.72
N GLY A 182 8.24 12.52 -2.17
CA GLY A 182 6.83 12.50 -1.77
C GLY A 182 6.60 12.09 -0.31
N PHE A 183 7.64 11.68 0.42
CA PHE A 183 7.56 11.35 1.84
C PHE A 183 8.49 12.23 2.68
N HIS A 184 8.17 12.38 3.96
CA HIS A 184 8.97 13.10 4.95
C HIS A 184 9.15 12.28 6.22
N GLY A 185 10.28 12.47 6.92
CA GLY A 185 10.59 11.71 8.12
C GLY A 185 12.09 11.55 8.35
N ASP A 186 12.45 10.56 9.17
CA ASP A 186 13.84 10.25 9.55
C ASP A 186 14.46 9.10 8.73
N GLY A 187 13.77 8.62 7.69
CA GLY A 187 14.17 7.48 6.86
C GLY A 187 13.86 6.11 7.47
N ARG A 188 13.53 6.04 8.76
CA ARG A 188 13.04 4.82 9.43
C ARG A 188 11.54 4.85 9.66
N ASN A 189 10.95 6.04 9.67
CA ASN A 189 9.53 6.30 9.62
C ASN A 189 9.31 7.39 8.56
N CYS A 190 8.67 7.03 7.46
CA CYS A 190 8.40 7.94 6.35
C CYS A 190 6.89 8.13 6.17
N GLU A 191 6.42 9.35 6.37
CA GLU A 191 5.02 9.74 6.22
C GLU A 191 4.81 10.48 4.91
N ASP A 192 3.69 10.18 4.25
CA ASP A 192 3.28 10.82 3.00
C ASP A 192 3.15 12.35 3.17
N ILE A 193 3.62 13.10 2.17
CA ILE A 193 3.47 14.55 2.13
C ILE A 193 2.17 14.86 1.40
N ASP A 194 1.15 15.33 2.13
CA ASP A 194 -0.10 15.76 1.51
C ASP A 194 0.10 17.11 0.78
N GLU A 195 0.40 17.06 -0.53
CA GLU A 195 0.61 18.26 -1.35
C GLU A 195 -0.68 19.07 -1.54
N CYS A 196 -1.84 18.44 -1.34
CA CYS A 196 -3.14 19.09 -1.39
C CYS A 196 -3.40 19.91 -0.13
N ALA A 197 -3.07 19.39 1.05
CA ALA A 197 -3.20 20.11 2.32
C ALA A 197 -2.19 21.25 2.44
N THR A 198 -0.98 21.05 1.93
CA THR A 198 0.10 22.04 1.99
C THR A 198 0.10 23.05 0.84
N ASN A 199 -0.80 22.89 -0.15
CA ASN A 199 -0.90 23.70 -1.37
C ASN A 199 0.43 23.78 -2.16
N THR A 200 1.24 22.72 -2.14
CA THR A 200 2.49 22.60 -2.92
C THR A 200 2.28 21.90 -4.26
N HIS A 201 1.07 21.42 -4.54
CA HIS A 201 0.70 20.77 -5.79
C HIS A 201 0.81 21.71 -7.00
N SER A 202 0.98 21.13 -8.19
CA SER A 202 1.03 21.86 -9.46
C SER A 202 -0.27 21.83 -10.26
N CYS A 203 -1.39 21.41 -9.63
CA CYS A 203 -2.70 21.44 -10.27
C CYS A 203 -3.07 22.85 -10.76
N SER A 204 -3.63 22.92 -11.97
CA SER A 204 -4.23 24.14 -12.50
C SER A 204 -5.39 24.60 -11.60
N ALA A 205 -5.68 25.90 -11.60
CA ALA A 205 -6.79 26.49 -10.81
C ALA A 205 -8.16 25.81 -11.04
N ASP A 206 -8.33 25.15 -12.20
CA ASP A 206 -9.55 24.46 -12.59
C ASP A 206 -9.54 22.95 -12.28
N HIS A 207 -8.56 22.45 -11.51
CA HIS A 207 -8.43 21.04 -11.14
C HIS A 207 -8.43 20.87 -9.62
N LEU A 208 -9.08 19.80 -9.17
CA LEU A 208 -9.02 19.30 -7.81
C LEU A 208 -7.70 18.57 -7.60
N CYS A 209 -6.98 18.94 -6.55
CA CYS A 209 -5.90 18.12 -6.02
C CYS A 209 -6.48 16.99 -5.18
N ASN A 210 -6.11 15.75 -5.50
CA ASN A 210 -6.36 14.57 -4.67
C ASN A 210 -5.00 13.98 -4.27
N ASN A 211 -4.76 13.87 -2.96
CA ASN A 211 -3.53 13.32 -2.43
C ASN A 211 -3.47 11.80 -2.65
N THR A 212 -2.29 11.27 -2.92
CA THR A 212 -2.01 9.85 -3.13
C THR A 212 -0.70 9.48 -2.44
N ASP A 213 -0.50 8.22 -2.08
CA ASP A 213 0.73 7.82 -1.40
C ASP A 213 1.97 8.11 -2.26
N GLY A 214 2.83 9.02 -1.80
CA GLY A 214 4.03 9.51 -2.45
C GLY A 214 3.82 10.57 -3.55
N SER A 215 2.59 11.06 -3.77
CA SER A 215 2.31 12.07 -4.82
C SER A 215 0.91 12.67 -4.73
N PHE A 216 0.48 13.40 -5.77
CA PHE A 216 -0.89 13.85 -5.94
C PHE A 216 -1.40 13.63 -7.36
N SER A 217 -2.72 13.64 -7.52
CA SER A 217 -3.39 13.63 -8.82
C SER A 217 -4.27 14.86 -8.98
N CYS A 218 -4.25 15.45 -10.17
CA CYS A 218 -5.13 16.57 -10.53
C CYS A 218 -6.30 16.03 -11.34
N THR A 219 -7.50 16.13 -10.79
CA THR A 219 -8.73 15.73 -11.48
C THR A 219 -9.57 16.94 -11.83
N SER A 220 -10.26 16.88 -12.95
CA SER A 220 -11.13 17.97 -13.40
C SER A 220 -12.39 18.01 -12.56
N PHE A 221 -12.86 19.20 -12.23
CA PHE A 221 -14.05 19.32 -11.40
C PHE A 221 -15.30 18.72 -12.07
N THR A 222 -15.99 17.82 -11.37
CA THR A 222 -17.37 17.43 -11.73
C THR A 222 -18.38 18.42 -11.14
N CYS A 223 -19.61 18.48 -11.66
CA CYS A 223 -20.65 19.30 -11.03
C CYS A 223 -20.88 18.89 -9.56
N LYS A 224 -20.74 17.60 -9.24
CA LYS A 224 -20.87 17.06 -7.89
C LYS A 224 -19.80 17.61 -6.95
N GLU A 225 -18.54 17.63 -7.37
CA GLU A 225 -17.45 18.17 -6.57
C GLU A 225 -17.55 19.69 -6.37
N ILE A 226 -17.99 20.43 -7.40
CA ILE A 226 -18.23 21.87 -7.28
C ILE A 226 -19.32 22.13 -6.23
N TYR A 227 -20.39 21.34 -6.26
CA TYR A 227 -21.47 21.41 -5.28
C TYR A 227 -21.00 21.06 -3.87
N ASP A 228 -20.20 20.00 -3.70
CA ASP A 228 -19.71 19.57 -2.38
C ASP A 228 -18.80 20.63 -1.73
N ARG A 229 -18.00 21.35 -2.53
CA ARG A 229 -17.18 22.46 -2.03
C ARG A 229 -18.01 23.70 -1.71
N ASN A 230 -18.99 24.03 -2.54
CA ASN A 230 -19.86 25.18 -2.35
C ASN A 230 -21.32 24.85 -2.68
N PRO A 231 -22.12 24.44 -1.68
CA PRO A 231 -23.54 24.15 -1.87
C PRO A 231 -24.40 25.36 -2.28
N GLN A 232 -23.85 26.58 -2.24
CA GLN A 232 -24.50 27.81 -2.69
C GLN A 232 -24.25 28.13 -4.17
N SER A 233 -23.49 27.29 -4.87
CA SER A 233 -23.26 27.41 -6.31
C SER A 233 -24.58 27.51 -7.09
N GLU A 234 -24.57 28.26 -8.18
CA GLU A 234 -25.76 28.54 -8.99
C GLU A 234 -25.94 27.53 -10.12
N ASN A 235 -27.19 27.36 -10.58
CA ASN A 235 -27.47 26.57 -11.77
C ASN A 235 -26.99 27.32 -13.02
N LYS A 236 -25.90 26.88 -13.62
CA LYS A 236 -25.32 27.48 -14.83
C LYS A 236 -24.40 26.50 -15.54
N ALA A 237 -23.92 26.89 -16.71
CA ALA A 237 -22.81 26.22 -17.34
C ALA A 237 -21.50 26.50 -16.60
N TYR A 238 -20.71 25.45 -16.42
CA TYR A 238 -19.35 25.49 -15.92
C TYR A 238 -18.44 24.91 -16.99
N ASP A 239 -17.26 25.49 -17.18
CA ASP A 239 -16.25 24.95 -18.09
C ASP A 239 -15.59 23.74 -17.42
N LEU A 240 -16.05 22.54 -17.76
CA LEU A 240 -15.51 21.29 -17.22
C LEU A 240 -14.71 20.57 -18.30
N VAL A 241 -13.65 19.88 -17.89
CA VAL A 241 -12.87 19.04 -18.80
C VAL A 241 -13.61 17.71 -18.96
N ALA A 242 -14.05 17.40 -20.18
CA ALA A 242 -14.70 16.14 -20.49
C ALA A 242 -13.98 15.48 -21.68
N GLY A 243 -12.83 14.87 -21.42
CA GLY A 243 -11.90 14.38 -22.45
C GLY A 243 -10.72 15.33 -22.65
N PRO A 244 -10.24 15.57 -23.89
CA PRO A 244 -9.09 16.43 -24.14
C PRO A 244 -9.40 17.94 -24.09
N GLU A 245 -10.68 18.33 -24.11
CA GLU A 245 -11.11 19.72 -24.23
C GLU A 245 -11.95 20.16 -23.02
N LYS A 246 -11.86 21.46 -22.69
CA LYS A 246 -12.79 22.14 -21.78
C LYS A 246 -14.04 22.47 -22.57
N ILE A 247 -15.19 22.05 -22.04
CA ILE A 247 -16.48 22.33 -22.65
C ILE A 247 -17.44 22.89 -21.60
N PRO A 248 -18.33 23.82 -21.99
CA PRO A 248 -19.36 24.30 -21.09
C PRO A 248 -20.39 23.19 -20.84
N ILE A 249 -20.57 22.83 -19.58
CA ILE A 249 -21.52 21.80 -19.15
C ILE A 249 -22.47 22.43 -18.12
N TYR A 250 -23.77 22.40 -18.41
CA TYR A 250 -24.79 22.86 -17.50
C TYR A 250 -24.84 21.97 -16.26
N CYS A 251 -24.59 22.58 -15.10
CA CYS A 251 -24.70 21.93 -13.80
C CYS A 251 -25.95 22.42 -13.07
N ILE A 252 -26.73 21.48 -12.53
CA ILE A 252 -27.78 21.84 -11.57
C ILE A 252 -27.24 21.69 -10.15
N MET A 253 -26.90 22.82 -9.54
CA MET A 253 -26.36 22.97 -8.19
C MET A 253 -27.45 23.12 -7.12
N ARG A 254 -28.64 23.60 -7.51
CA ARG A 254 -29.83 23.73 -6.67
C ARG A 254 -31.00 23.05 -7.38
N ALA A 255 -31.42 21.89 -6.88
CA ALA A 255 -32.49 21.08 -7.45
C ALA A 255 -33.91 21.57 -7.10
N THR A 256 -34.13 22.88 -6.90
CA THR A 256 -35.48 23.41 -6.67
C THR A 256 -36.35 23.12 -7.89
N GLY A 257 -37.34 22.24 -7.74
CA GLY A 257 -38.20 21.79 -8.84
C GLY A 257 -37.77 20.50 -9.55
N MET A 258 -36.69 19.83 -9.14
CA MET A 258 -36.32 18.50 -9.70
C MET A 258 -36.94 17.30 -8.95
N GLY A 259 -37.89 17.55 -8.05
CA GLY A 259 -38.63 16.52 -7.34
C GLY A 259 -37.73 15.44 -6.71
N PRO A 260 -37.86 14.15 -7.08
CA PRO A 260 -37.14 13.03 -6.47
C PRO A 260 -35.62 13.07 -6.60
N CYS A 261 -35.08 13.78 -7.59
CA CYS A 261 -33.64 13.86 -7.77
C CYS A 261 -32.96 14.59 -6.60
N GLY A 262 -33.60 15.66 -6.09
CA GLY A 262 -33.13 16.43 -4.94
C GLY A 262 -31.66 16.90 -5.03
N GLY A 263 -31.18 17.52 -3.96
CA GLY A 263 -29.77 17.90 -3.81
C GLY A 263 -29.24 18.90 -4.86
N GLY A 264 -28.00 18.69 -5.30
CA GLY A 264 -27.28 19.52 -6.26
C GLY A 264 -26.04 18.81 -6.79
N GLY A 265 -25.38 19.41 -7.78
CA GLY A 265 -24.21 18.81 -8.42
C GLY A 265 -24.55 17.81 -9.52
N TRP A 266 -25.69 17.98 -10.18
CA TRP A 266 -26.09 17.17 -11.32
C TRP A 266 -25.41 17.64 -12.60
N THR A 267 -24.72 16.74 -13.29
CA THR A 267 -24.00 16.99 -14.54
C THR A 267 -24.88 16.69 -15.74
N LEU A 268 -25.08 17.66 -16.65
CA LEU A 268 -25.82 17.43 -17.88
C LEU A 268 -25.08 16.43 -18.78
N VAL A 269 -25.81 15.45 -19.31
CA VAL A 269 -25.29 14.42 -20.22
C VAL A 269 -25.89 14.55 -21.60
N MET A 270 -27.22 14.58 -21.68
CA MET A 270 -27.95 14.59 -22.95
C MET A 270 -29.26 15.36 -22.84
N LYS A 271 -29.66 15.98 -23.96
CA LYS A 271 -30.96 16.62 -24.17
C LYS A 271 -31.57 16.12 -25.48
N MET A 272 -32.87 15.85 -25.45
CA MET A 272 -33.62 15.29 -26.58
C MET A 272 -34.87 16.14 -26.79
N ASN A 273 -35.12 16.61 -28.00
CA ASN A 273 -36.24 17.52 -28.28
C ASN A 273 -37.58 16.75 -28.36
N GLY A 274 -37.54 15.44 -28.61
CA GLY A 274 -38.75 14.60 -28.67
C GLY A 274 -39.53 14.72 -29.98
N THR A 275 -39.31 15.80 -30.75
CA THR A 275 -39.86 15.97 -32.11
C THR A 275 -38.91 15.63 -33.23
N GLU A 276 -37.60 15.77 -32.99
CA GLU A 276 -36.54 15.45 -33.95
C GLU A 276 -36.38 13.92 -34.10
N GLN A 277 -35.44 13.48 -34.94
CA GLN A 277 -35.13 12.06 -35.14
C GLN A 277 -33.71 11.67 -34.72
N THR A 278 -32.93 12.59 -34.15
CA THR A 278 -31.50 12.39 -33.87
C THR A 278 -31.24 11.22 -32.91
N PHE A 279 -32.07 11.08 -31.86
CA PHE A 279 -31.88 10.12 -30.78
C PHE A 279 -32.84 8.93 -30.83
N HIS A 280 -33.23 8.43 -32.01
CA HIS A 280 -34.04 7.21 -32.12
C HIS A 280 -33.28 5.96 -31.59
N TYR A 281 -34.00 4.87 -31.27
CA TYR A 281 -33.42 3.70 -30.60
C TYR A 281 -32.16 3.14 -31.28
N ASP A 282 -32.21 2.88 -32.58
CA ASP A 282 -31.13 2.28 -33.36
C ASP A 282 -30.11 3.30 -33.91
N ALA A 283 -30.21 4.56 -33.49
CA ALA A 283 -29.27 5.60 -33.88
C ALA A 283 -27.83 5.25 -33.45
N SER A 284 -26.87 5.45 -34.35
CA SER A 284 -25.44 5.28 -34.06
C SER A 284 -24.94 6.23 -32.97
N ILE A 285 -25.68 7.31 -32.68
CA ILE A 285 -25.37 8.27 -31.62
C ILE A 285 -25.31 7.62 -30.23
N TRP A 286 -26.01 6.51 -29.99
CA TRP A 286 -25.94 5.79 -28.71
C TRP A 286 -24.65 4.98 -28.55
N THR A 287 -24.03 4.55 -29.66
CA THR A 287 -22.88 3.63 -29.66
C THR A 287 -21.56 4.29 -30.06
N ASN A 288 -21.59 5.52 -30.58
CA ASN A 288 -20.40 6.31 -30.90
C ASN A 288 -19.99 7.26 -29.75
N LYS A 289 -18.72 7.69 -29.76
CA LYS A 289 -18.17 8.70 -28.84
C LYS A 289 -18.03 10.06 -29.53
N VAL A 290 -19.02 10.42 -30.36
CA VAL A 290 -19.08 11.70 -31.06
C VAL A 290 -20.08 12.59 -30.33
N ALA A 291 -19.66 13.81 -30.00
CA ALA A 291 -20.51 14.82 -29.42
C ALA A 291 -21.51 15.35 -30.46
N PHE A 292 -22.66 15.82 -30.00
CA PHE A 292 -23.66 16.44 -30.85
C PHE A 292 -24.11 17.75 -30.20
N ASN A 293 -24.00 18.86 -30.94
CA ASN A 293 -24.37 20.20 -30.49
C ASN A 293 -23.81 20.57 -29.11
N LEU A 294 -22.49 20.79 -29.03
CA LEU A 294 -21.79 21.13 -27.79
C LEU A 294 -22.29 22.45 -27.17
N GLU A 295 -22.69 23.42 -27.98
CA GLU A 295 -23.24 24.70 -27.53
C GLU A 295 -24.50 24.51 -26.68
N GLY A 296 -25.28 23.45 -26.94
CA GLY A 296 -26.40 23.08 -26.09
C GLY A 296 -25.99 22.68 -24.66
N GLY A 297 -24.70 22.43 -24.38
CA GLY A 297 -24.18 22.27 -23.03
C GLY A 297 -24.19 23.56 -22.21
N GLU A 298 -24.25 24.74 -22.84
CA GLU A 298 -24.32 26.03 -22.15
C GLU A 298 -25.69 26.32 -21.54
N THR A 299 -26.72 25.66 -22.08
CA THR A 299 -28.11 25.94 -21.74
C THR A 299 -28.73 24.83 -20.91
N GLY A 300 -29.62 25.20 -20.00
CA GLY A 300 -30.30 24.28 -19.09
C GLY A 300 -31.39 23.45 -19.77
N LEU A 301 -32.59 23.47 -19.18
CA LEU A 301 -33.74 22.66 -19.60
C LEU A 301 -34.48 23.29 -20.81
N ASP A 302 -33.77 23.47 -21.92
CA ASP A 302 -34.32 23.96 -23.19
C ASP A 302 -34.63 22.83 -24.19
N GLY A 303 -34.97 23.18 -25.43
CA GLY A 303 -35.29 22.22 -26.50
C GLY A 303 -34.12 21.88 -27.42
N GLN A 304 -32.89 22.32 -27.11
CA GLN A 304 -31.75 22.05 -27.98
C GLN A 304 -31.27 20.62 -27.78
N GLU A 305 -31.30 19.83 -28.84
CA GLU A 305 -30.76 18.48 -28.81
C GLU A 305 -29.26 18.50 -28.56
N THR A 306 -28.79 17.69 -27.61
CA THR A 306 -27.41 17.76 -27.12
C THR A 306 -26.93 16.39 -26.69
N LYS A 307 -25.70 16.05 -27.06
CA LYS A 307 -24.94 14.93 -26.51
C LYS A 307 -23.54 15.42 -26.17
N LEU A 308 -23.24 15.46 -24.88
CA LEU A 308 -21.96 15.92 -24.39
C LEU A 308 -20.99 14.75 -24.18
N PRO A 309 -19.68 14.99 -24.21
CA PRO A 309 -18.65 14.04 -23.78
C PRO A 309 -18.85 13.44 -22.39
N THR A 310 -19.59 14.09 -21.49
CA THR A 310 -20.02 13.52 -20.21
C THR A 310 -20.85 12.24 -20.37
N TYR A 311 -21.42 11.97 -21.55
CA TYR A 311 -22.05 10.69 -21.88
C TYR A 311 -21.10 9.48 -21.78
N TRP A 312 -19.81 9.65 -22.11
CA TRP A 312 -18.82 8.57 -22.11
C TRP A 312 -17.62 8.77 -21.18
N ASN A 313 -17.48 9.96 -20.56
CA ASN A 313 -16.34 10.32 -19.70
C ASN A 313 -16.76 10.70 -18.26
N THR A 314 -17.97 10.36 -17.82
CA THR A 314 -18.43 10.72 -16.46
C THR A 314 -19.00 9.50 -15.76
N SER A 315 -18.29 9.06 -14.71
CA SER A 315 -18.78 8.05 -13.79
C SER A 315 -19.86 8.64 -12.88
N PHE A 316 -20.77 7.80 -12.43
CA PHE A 316 -21.88 8.23 -11.59
C PHE A 316 -22.45 7.09 -10.74
N SER A 317 -23.24 7.48 -9.75
CA SER A 317 -24.01 6.59 -8.86
C SER A 317 -25.52 6.79 -8.97
N LYS A 318 -25.96 7.90 -9.55
CA LYS A 318 -27.37 8.22 -9.78
C LYS A 318 -27.58 8.84 -11.14
N ILE A 319 -28.76 8.60 -11.70
CA ILE A 319 -29.23 9.25 -12.92
C ILE A 319 -30.52 9.99 -12.60
N CYS A 320 -30.58 11.27 -12.96
CA CYS A 320 -31.82 12.03 -12.92
C CYS A 320 -32.36 12.16 -14.35
N VAL A 321 -33.56 11.61 -14.55
CA VAL A 321 -34.25 11.58 -15.83
C VAL A 321 -35.40 12.58 -15.77
N GLY A 322 -35.39 13.56 -16.67
CA GLY A 322 -36.39 14.61 -16.78
C GLY A 322 -37.20 14.53 -18.07
N MET A 323 -38.51 14.78 -18.01
CA MET A 323 -39.36 14.95 -19.17
C MET A 323 -40.20 16.23 -19.06
N LYS A 324 -40.21 17.03 -20.12
CA LYS A 324 -41.06 18.22 -20.24
C LYS A 324 -42.13 17.99 -21.30
N VAL A 325 -43.38 17.95 -20.86
CA VAL A 325 -44.55 17.82 -21.73
C VAL A 325 -44.84 19.18 -22.37
N PRO A 326 -45.02 19.27 -23.70
CA PRO A 326 -45.39 20.52 -24.35
C PRO A 326 -46.66 21.13 -23.75
N GLY A 327 -46.60 22.41 -23.39
CA GLY A 327 -47.72 23.12 -22.74
C GLY A 327 -47.74 23.03 -21.22
N GLU A 328 -46.93 22.16 -20.60
CA GLU A 328 -46.70 22.20 -19.15
C GLU A 328 -45.62 23.21 -18.78
N VAL A 329 -45.79 23.84 -17.62
CA VAL A 329 -44.82 24.81 -17.07
C VAL A 329 -43.58 24.08 -16.56
N ASP A 330 -43.79 23.02 -15.80
CA ASP A 330 -42.73 22.32 -15.07
C ASP A 330 -42.20 21.10 -15.81
N THR A 331 -40.93 20.81 -15.61
CA THR A 331 -40.29 19.55 -16.03
C THR A 331 -40.46 18.53 -14.92
N ARG A 332 -40.85 17.31 -15.27
CA ARG A 332 -41.05 16.22 -14.32
C ARG A 332 -39.81 15.34 -14.27
N PHE A 333 -39.46 14.85 -13.09
CA PHE A 333 -38.22 14.11 -12.89
C PHE A 333 -38.42 12.81 -12.11
N ILE A 334 -37.57 11.83 -12.41
CA ILE A 334 -37.36 10.64 -11.59
C ILE A 334 -35.87 10.44 -11.36
N VAL A 335 -35.55 9.77 -10.26
CA VAL A 335 -34.18 9.34 -9.96
C VAL A 335 -34.06 7.84 -10.17
N ILE A 336 -32.95 7.42 -10.75
CA ILE A 336 -32.56 6.02 -10.93
C ILE A 336 -31.26 5.82 -10.17
N LEU A 337 -31.24 4.86 -9.24
CA LEU A 337 -30.02 4.47 -8.52
C LEU A 337 -29.27 3.46 -9.38
N GLN A 338 -28.15 3.86 -9.96
CA GLN A 338 -27.35 3.02 -10.85
C GLN A 338 -25.91 3.52 -10.86
N THR A 339 -24.97 2.62 -10.60
CA THR A 339 -23.54 2.91 -10.70
C THR A 339 -22.99 2.45 -12.05
N ALA A 340 -22.16 3.29 -12.68
CA ALA A 340 -21.43 2.96 -13.90
C ALA A 340 -20.27 3.92 -14.15
N GLU A 341 -19.31 3.50 -14.98
CA GLU A 341 -18.21 4.35 -15.47
C GLU A 341 -18.69 5.45 -16.41
N SER A 342 -19.81 5.21 -17.10
CA SER A 342 -20.48 6.21 -17.96
C SER A 342 -21.82 5.69 -18.48
N LEU A 343 -22.65 6.58 -19.03
CA LEU A 343 -23.93 6.19 -19.61
C LEU A 343 -23.70 5.39 -20.90
N TYR A 344 -22.63 5.73 -21.64
CA TYR A 344 -22.11 4.94 -22.75
C TYR A 344 -21.88 3.47 -22.36
N SER A 345 -21.25 3.21 -21.22
CA SER A 345 -20.97 1.83 -20.76
C SER A 345 -22.23 1.00 -20.48
N LEU A 346 -23.36 1.65 -20.16
CA LEU A 346 -24.64 0.98 -19.92
C LEU A 346 -25.46 0.76 -21.19
N ILE A 347 -25.22 1.54 -22.25
CA ILE A 347 -26.08 1.59 -23.43
C ILE A 347 -25.39 1.00 -24.67
N ALA A 348 -24.11 1.31 -24.90
CA ALA A 348 -23.46 1.13 -26.20
C ALA A 348 -23.34 -0.33 -26.67
N ASP A 349 -23.26 -1.28 -25.75
CA ASP A 349 -23.14 -2.71 -26.06
C ASP A 349 -24.49 -3.38 -26.40
N GLY A 350 -25.60 -2.63 -26.29
CA GLY A 350 -26.94 -3.11 -26.57
C GLY A 350 -27.47 -4.13 -25.55
N GLN A 351 -26.75 -4.42 -24.47
CA GLN A 351 -27.18 -5.39 -23.47
C GLN A 351 -28.25 -4.80 -22.55
N TYR A 352 -29.28 -5.60 -22.27
CA TYR A 352 -30.34 -5.22 -21.33
C TYR A 352 -29.80 -5.17 -19.89
N ARG A 353 -30.13 -4.10 -19.17
CA ARG A 353 -29.79 -3.95 -17.74
C ARG A 353 -31.00 -3.40 -17.00
N PRO A 354 -31.53 -4.09 -15.97
CA PRO A 354 -32.72 -3.64 -15.25
C PRO A 354 -32.45 -2.41 -14.36
N THR A 355 -33.49 -1.60 -14.14
CA THR A 355 -33.52 -0.56 -13.09
C THR A 355 -34.55 -0.93 -12.01
N THR A 356 -34.59 -0.19 -10.91
CA THR A 356 -35.49 -0.46 -9.77
C THR A 356 -36.44 0.70 -9.44
N SER A 357 -36.68 1.61 -10.40
CA SER A 357 -37.51 2.81 -10.17
C SER A 357 -38.99 2.47 -10.08
N GLY A 358 -39.42 1.40 -10.74
CA GLY A 358 -40.78 0.92 -10.77
C GLY A 358 -41.65 1.65 -11.80
N LYS A 359 -42.74 0.98 -12.18
CA LYS A 359 -43.70 1.45 -13.19
C LYS A 359 -44.28 2.83 -12.89
N ASP A 360 -44.62 3.11 -11.64
CA ASP A 360 -45.31 4.34 -11.26
C ASP A 360 -44.39 5.57 -11.36
N ALA A 361 -43.08 5.40 -11.11
CA ALA A 361 -42.09 6.46 -11.34
C ALA A 361 -42.04 6.84 -12.82
N TRP A 362 -41.91 5.87 -13.73
CA TRP A 362 -41.91 6.16 -15.16
C TRP A 362 -43.21 6.82 -15.63
N LYS A 363 -44.37 6.37 -15.12
CA LYS A 363 -45.66 7.01 -15.41
C LYS A 363 -45.75 8.46 -14.95
N SER A 364 -45.08 8.83 -13.86
CA SER A 364 -45.14 10.20 -13.34
C SER A 364 -44.45 11.22 -14.25
N LEU A 365 -43.59 10.78 -15.17
CA LEU A 365 -42.90 11.66 -16.13
C LEU A 365 -43.81 12.26 -17.21
N VAL A 366 -44.98 11.67 -17.47
CA VAL A 366 -45.89 12.09 -18.56
C VAL A 366 -47.29 12.44 -18.02
N SER A 367 -48.04 13.26 -18.76
CA SER A 367 -49.30 13.86 -18.28
C SER A 367 -50.45 13.82 -19.30
N PRO A 368 -51.69 13.53 -18.87
CA PRO A 368 -52.02 12.81 -17.63
C PRO A 368 -51.22 11.50 -17.50
N PRO A 369 -51.01 10.96 -16.27
CA PRO A 369 -50.10 9.85 -16.03
C PRO A 369 -50.28 8.76 -17.06
N GLY A 370 -49.20 8.47 -17.78
CA GLY A 370 -49.25 7.64 -18.97
C GLY A 370 -49.87 6.29 -18.63
N ARG A 371 -50.86 5.85 -19.40
CA ARG A 371 -51.39 4.49 -19.23
C ARG A 371 -50.41 3.48 -19.84
N LEU A 372 -49.47 2.98 -19.03
CA LEU A 372 -48.85 1.69 -19.30
C LEU A 372 -49.87 0.59 -19.04
N GLN A 373 -50.06 -0.30 -20.02
CA GLN A 373 -50.89 -1.51 -19.91
C GLN A 373 -50.63 -2.25 -18.58
N ALA A 374 -51.65 -2.87 -17.98
CA ALA A 374 -51.62 -3.35 -16.59
C ALA A 374 -50.42 -4.27 -16.28
N ASN A 375 -50.03 -5.12 -17.23
CA ASN A 375 -48.99 -6.14 -17.06
C ASN A 375 -47.59 -5.70 -17.55
N CYS A 376 -47.41 -4.40 -17.86
CA CYS A 376 -46.21 -3.87 -18.49
C CYS A 376 -45.24 -3.24 -17.49
N ASN A 377 -44.06 -3.85 -17.28
CA ASN A 377 -43.12 -3.45 -16.21
C ASN A 377 -41.61 -3.73 -16.46
N LYS A 378 -41.16 -4.05 -17.68
CA LYS A 378 -39.74 -4.27 -17.98
C LYS A 378 -39.01 -2.93 -18.08
N GLU A 379 -38.32 -2.50 -17.04
CA GLU A 379 -37.56 -1.24 -17.04
C GLU A 379 -36.06 -1.43 -17.15
N GLY A 380 -35.37 -0.41 -17.65
CA GLY A 380 -33.93 -0.30 -17.61
C GLY A 380 -33.29 0.26 -18.88
N PHE A 381 -32.07 -0.21 -19.17
CA PHE A 381 -31.28 0.15 -20.33
C PHE A 381 -31.43 -0.89 -21.45
N ASN A 382 -31.42 -0.43 -22.71
CA ASN A 382 -31.59 -1.27 -23.91
C ASN A 382 -32.83 -2.19 -23.83
N THR A 383 -33.92 -1.64 -23.32
CA THR A 383 -35.17 -2.37 -23.17
C THR A 383 -35.76 -2.62 -24.56
N SER A 384 -36.07 -3.88 -24.88
CA SER A 384 -36.74 -4.31 -26.12
C SER A 384 -37.95 -5.20 -25.82
N GLY A 385 -39.05 -4.98 -26.55
CA GLY A 385 -40.26 -5.79 -26.52
C GLY A 385 -40.15 -6.96 -27.50
N ASP A 386 -40.05 -8.19 -26.97
CA ASP A 386 -40.04 -9.50 -27.64
C ASP A 386 -38.90 -9.78 -28.69
N ASN A 387 -38.46 -11.04 -28.80
CA ASN A 387 -37.28 -11.51 -29.56
C ASN A 387 -37.57 -12.12 -30.95
N THR A 388 -38.83 -12.22 -31.36
CA THR A 388 -39.25 -12.95 -32.57
C THR A 388 -39.19 -12.10 -33.86
N GLY A 389 -38.00 -11.74 -34.34
CA GLY A 389 -37.63 -11.57 -35.76
C GLY A 389 -38.41 -10.65 -36.73
N SER A 390 -39.54 -10.04 -36.36
CA SER A 390 -40.40 -9.27 -37.28
C SER A 390 -40.49 -7.81 -36.84
N ALA A 391 -40.24 -6.93 -37.81
CA ALA A 391 -40.14 -5.48 -37.69
C ALA A 391 -41.43 -4.85 -37.11
N GLY A 392 -41.28 -4.02 -36.06
CA GLY A 392 -42.38 -3.24 -35.48
C GLY A 392 -42.52 -3.26 -33.95
N ARG A 393 -41.42 -3.39 -33.18
CA ARG A 393 -41.48 -3.62 -31.72
C ARG A 393 -41.13 -2.37 -30.91
N ALA A 394 -41.78 -2.20 -29.76
CA ALA A 394 -41.45 -1.16 -28.80
C ALA A 394 -40.02 -1.37 -28.26
N ARG A 395 -39.21 -0.32 -28.34
CA ARG A 395 -37.81 -0.31 -27.90
C ARG A 395 -37.52 1.01 -27.19
N ALA A 396 -36.67 0.99 -26.18
CA ALA A 396 -36.21 2.16 -25.44
C ALA A 396 -34.74 1.97 -25.03
N ARG A 397 -33.90 2.98 -25.21
CA ARG A 397 -32.49 2.91 -24.76
C ARG A 397 -32.36 3.09 -23.26
N LEU A 398 -33.20 3.93 -22.68
CA LEU A 398 -33.38 4.07 -21.25
C LEU A 398 -34.87 4.29 -21.00
N GLY A 399 -35.54 3.36 -20.33
CA GLY A 399 -36.98 3.44 -20.15
C GLY A 399 -37.63 2.17 -19.66
N ILE A 400 -38.95 2.24 -19.52
CA ILE A 400 -39.80 1.09 -19.24
C ILE A 400 -40.57 0.67 -20.48
N LEU A 401 -40.62 -0.64 -20.69
CA LEU A 401 -41.43 -1.33 -21.68
C LEU A 401 -42.44 -2.27 -21.01
N GLY A 402 -43.53 -2.52 -21.72
CA GLY A 402 -44.35 -3.69 -21.50
C GLY A 402 -43.69 -5.00 -21.88
N ASN A 403 -43.85 -6.03 -21.06
CA ASN A 403 -43.04 -7.25 -21.11
C ASN A 403 -43.57 -8.31 -22.11
N GLY A 404 -43.37 -8.12 -23.41
CA GLY A 404 -43.19 -9.26 -24.33
C GLY A 404 -44.30 -10.32 -24.46
N GLU A 405 -45.55 -10.00 -24.14
CA GLU A 405 -46.75 -10.82 -24.39
C GLU A 405 -47.81 -9.96 -25.13
N ASP A 406 -48.77 -10.62 -25.78
CA ASP A 406 -49.43 -10.37 -27.08
C ASP A 406 -49.81 -8.96 -27.58
N ASP A 407 -49.59 -7.85 -26.87
CA ASP A 407 -49.94 -6.51 -27.38
C ASP A 407 -49.07 -5.34 -26.87
N CYS A 408 -47.80 -5.57 -26.55
CA CYS A 408 -46.84 -4.50 -26.21
C CYS A 408 -46.27 -3.74 -27.44
N TYR A 409 -46.89 -3.89 -28.61
CA TYR A 409 -46.41 -3.39 -29.90
C TYR A 409 -46.76 -1.92 -30.16
N THR A 410 -47.73 -1.36 -29.42
CA THR A 410 -48.17 0.03 -29.61
C THR A 410 -47.34 1.01 -28.77
N CYS A 411 -47.37 2.29 -29.13
CA CYS A 411 -46.78 3.37 -28.34
C CYS A 411 -47.31 3.41 -26.88
N ASP A 412 -48.43 2.73 -26.57
CA ASP A 412 -49.04 2.67 -25.23
C ASP A 412 -48.24 1.84 -24.21
N SER A 413 -47.14 1.20 -24.66
CA SER A 413 -46.39 0.26 -23.85
C SER A 413 -44.98 0.73 -23.48
N ARG A 414 -44.60 1.97 -23.79
CA ARG A 414 -43.25 2.48 -23.51
C ARG A 414 -43.23 3.91 -23.00
N ILE A 415 -42.37 4.18 -22.01
CA ILE A 415 -42.00 5.54 -21.55
C ILE A 415 -40.49 5.54 -21.38
N GLY A 416 -39.79 6.49 -22.00
CA GLY A 416 -38.34 6.58 -21.91
C GLY A 416 -37.73 7.39 -23.03
N PHE A 417 -36.42 7.24 -23.18
CA PHE A 417 -35.59 7.88 -24.20
C PHE A 417 -35.12 6.88 -25.25
N GLY A 418 -34.84 7.42 -26.43
CA GLY A 418 -34.52 6.60 -27.59
C GLY A 418 -35.63 5.59 -27.85
N THR A 419 -36.87 6.05 -27.81
CA THR A 419 -38.00 5.21 -28.17
C THR A 419 -38.14 5.10 -29.69
N GLY A 420 -38.71 4.00 -30.17
CA GLY A 420 -38.94 3.79 -31.61
C GLY A 420 -38.01 2.74 -32.26
N GLY A 421 -38.08 2.65 -33.59
CA GLY A 421 -37.23 1.81 -34.44
C GLY A 421 -37.38 2.27 -35.90
N ALA A 422 -36.74 1.60 -36.86
CA ALA A 422 -36.69 1.99 -38.29
C ALA A 422 -38.03 2.36 -39.01
N LEU A 423 -39.20 2.20 -38.37
CA LEU A 423 -40.54 2.52 -38.91
C LEU A 423 -41.46 3.29 -37.93
N ASP A 424 -40.98 3.66 -36.73
CA ASP A 424 -41.74 4.47 -35.76
C ASP A 424 -40.82 5.50 -35.11
N ASP A 425 -40.76 6.68 -35.74
CA ASP A 425 -39.76 7.72 -35.53
C ASP A 425 -40.04 8.64 -34.31
N SER A 426 -40.74 8.15 -33.30
CA SER A 426 -41.06 8.96 -32.10
C SER A 426 -40.04 8.74 -30.98
N ILE A 427 -39.25 9.76 -30.64
CA ILE A 427 -38.14 9.72 -29.66
C ILE A 427 -38.62 9.52 -28.21
N THR A 428 -39.83 9.99 -27.88
CA THR A 428 -40.50 9.83 -26.58
C THR A 428 -42.00 9.63 -26.81
N CYS A 429 -42.63 8.71 -26.06
CA CYS A 429 -44.09 8.56 -26.08
C CYS A 429 -44.66 8.19 -24.71
N GLY A 430 -45.91 8.63 -24.47
CA GLY A 430 -46.80 8.26 -23.37
C GLY A 430 -48.21 8.71 -23.76
N ASN A 431 -49.28 8.06 -23.26
CA ASN A 431 -50.66 8.30 -23.74
C ASN A 431 -51.59 8.89 -22.65
N ALA A 432 -52.53 9.74 -23.08
CA ALA A 432 -53.66 10.30 -22.35
C ALA A 432 -55.00 9.81 -22.96
N HIS A 433 -55.72 8.96 -22.22
CA HIS A 433 -57.13 8.54 -22.38
C HIS A 433 -57.68 8.29 -23.83
N GLY A 434 -57.83 7.01 -24.21
CA GLY A 434 -58.87 6.56 -25.16
C GLY A 434 -58.49 6.36 -26.64
N TYR A 435 -57.35 6.85 -27.12
CA TYR A 435 -56.85 6.65 -28.49
C TYR A 435 -55.31 6.63 -28.54
N ASN A 436 -54.68 6.11 -29.60
CA ASN A 436 -53.22 6.09 -29.82
C ASN A 436 -52.62 7.52 -29.87
N LEU A 437 -52.40 8.18 -28.73
CA LEU A 437 -51.81 9.52 -28.67
C LEU A 437 -50.31 9.41 -28.37
N LYS A 438 -49.47 9.91 -29.29
CA LYS A 438 -48.02 10.03 -29.08
C LYS A 438 -47.73 11.36 -28.36
N VAL A 439 -47.48 11.34 -27.06
CA VAL A 439 -46.98 12.53 -26.35
C VAL A 439 -45.47 12.66 -26.58
N LYS A 440 -45.10 13.60 -27.45
CA LYS A 440 -43.70 13.97 -27.70
C LYS A 440 -43.24 14.90 -26.57
N THR A 441 -42.34 14.41 -25.72
CA THR A 441 -41.76 15.20 -24.62
C THR A 441 -40.30 15.51 -24.88
N MET A 442 -39.86 16.68 -24.41
CA MET A 442 -38.43 16.94 -24.31
C MET A 442 -37.86 16.07 -23.19
N GLY A 443 -36.63 15.60 -23.37
CA GLY A 443 -35.95 14.68 -22.49
C GLY A 443 -34.62 15.23 -22.00
N TYR A 444 -34.35 15.05 -20.72
CA TYR A 444 -33.13 15.49 -20.07
C TYR A 444 -32.52 14.33 -19.27
N ILE A 445 -31.21 14.13 -19.41
CA ILE A 445 -30.47 13.16 -18.61
C ILE A 445 -29.34 13.89 -17.90
N PHE A 446 -29.35 13.80 -16.57
CA PHE A 446 -28.27 14.24 -15.70
C PHE A 446 -27.72 13.07 -14.89
N VAL A 447 -26.46 13.17 -14.48
CA VAL A 447 -25.79 12.16 -13.64
C VAL A 447 -25.13 12.80 -12.43
N GLN A 448 -25.02 12.04 -11.34
CA GLN A 448 -24.42 12.46 -10.06
C GLN A 448 -23.54 11.36 -9.44
#